data_AF-A0AA88V4S7-F1
#
_entry.id   AF-A0AA88V4S7-F1
#
_cell.length_a   1.000
_cell.length_b   1.000
_cell.length_c   1.000
_cell.angle_alpha   90.00
_cell.angle_beta   90.00
_cell.angle_gamma   90.00
#
_symmetry.space_group_name_H-M   'P 1'
#
loop_
_entity.id
_entity.type
_entity.pdbx_description
1 polymer ?
#
loop_
_entity_poly.entity_id
_entity_poly.type
_entity_poly.pdbx_seq_one_letter_code
_entity_poly.pdbx_strand_id
1 'polypeptide(L)'
;MAYAVHFKFYGVLCQRRGQVNEALAAYVNALLLEPSYVPCKILIGAVLSKMGSKMLPVARTLLSDALRIEPTNRMAWYHLALVHRDDGRIADAADCFQAASMLEESDPIESFSSII
;
A
#
# COMPACT_ATOMS: atom_id res chain seq x y z
N MET A 1 7.51 -13.77 10.32
CA MET A 1 6.17 -13.61 9.70
C MET A 1 5.00 -13.42 10.67
N ALA A 2 4.67 -14.34 11.61
CA ALA A 2 3.38 -14.28 12.34
C ALA A 2 3.10 -12.96 13.08
N TYR A 3 4.12 -12.34 13.67
CA TYR A 3 3.98 -11.08 14.40
C TYR A 3 3.74 -9.85 13.49
N ALA A 4 4.39 -9.77 12.33
CA ALA A 4 4.18 -8.67 11.38
C ALA A 4 2.74 -8.68 10.82
N VAL A 5 2.23 -9.87 10.52
CA VAL A 5 0.84 -10.08 10.09
C VAL A 5 -0.14 -9.68 11.20
N HIS A 6 0.13 -10.04 12.46
CA HIS A 6 -0.68 -9.63 13.61
C HIS A 6 -0.75 -8.09 13.74
N PHE A 7 0.40 -7.42 13.70
CA PHE A 7 0.46 -5.96 13.75
C PHE A 7 -0.28 -5.30 12.58
N LYS A 8 -0.22 -5.87 11.37
CA LYS A 8 -1.03 -5.42 10.22
C LYS A 8 -2.53 -5.49 10.52
N PHE A 9 -3.02 -6.64 11.02
CA PHE A 9 -4.45 -6.78 11.33
C PHE A 9 -4.90 -5.84 12.44
N TYR A 10 -4.08 -5.67 13.48
CA TYR A 10 -4.35 -4.69 14.54
C TYR A 10 -4.42 -3.26 13.98
N GLY A 11 -3.48 -2.87 13.11
CA GLY A 11 -3.51 -1.55 12.46
C GLY A 11 -4.75 -1.33 11.60
N VAL A 12 -5.20 -2.35 10.85
CA VAL A 12 -6.45 -2.28 10.07
C VAL A 12 -7.66 -2.10 11.00
N LEU A 13 -7.70 -2.79 12.14
CA LEU A 13 -8.77 -2.62 13.13
C LEU A 13 -8.80 -1.21 13.71
N CYS A 14 -7.65 -0.65 14.09
CA CYS A 14 -7.53 0.73 14.56
C CYS A 14 -7.98 1.72 13.48
N GLN A 15 -7.57 1.53 12.22
CA GLN A 15 -7.99 2.41 11.13
C GLN A 15 -9.52 2.41 10.96
N ARG A 16 -10.18 1.24 11.04
CA ARG A 16 -11.65 1.13 10.99
C ARG A 16 -12.35 1.83 12.16
N ARG A 17 -11.66 2.01 13.29
CA ARG A 17 -12.15 2.75 14.47
C ARG A 17 -11.84 4.25 14.41
N GLY A 18 -11.23 4.75 13.35
CA GLY A 18 -10.79 6.16 13.24
C GLY A 18 -9.51 6.47 14.03
N GLN A 19 -8.87 5.43 14.59
CA GLN A 19 -7.66 5.51 15.40
C GLN A 19 -6.42 5.54 14.49
N VAL A 20 -6.23 6.65 13.77
CA VAL A 20 -5.21 6.77 12.71
C VAL A 20 -3.78 6.66 13.25
N ASN A 21 -3.49 7.29 14.39
CA ASN A 21 -2.16 7.26 14.99
C ASN A 21 -1.79 5.85 15.49
N GLU A 22 -2.72 5.15 16.14
CA GLU A 22 -2.50 3.77 16.58
C GLU A 22 -2.36 2.82 15.39
N ALA A 23 -3.10 3.05 14.30
CA ALA A 23 -2.96 2.28 13.07
C ALA A 23 -1.55 2.41 12.47
N LEU A 24 -1.04 3.65 12.37
CA LEU A 24 0.32 3.90 11.88
C LEU A 24 1.37 3.26 12.76
N ALA A 25 1.26 3.38 14.09
CA ALA A 25 2.17 2.73 15.02
C ALA A 25 2.20 1.21 14.84
N ALA A 26 1.03 0.59 14.66
CA ALA A 26 0.92 -0.84 14.39
C ALA A 26 1.60 -1.24 13.07
N TYR A 27 1.36 -0.50 11.99
CA TYR A 27 1.99 -0.80 10.70
C TYR A 27 3.51 -0.60 10.74
N VAL A 28 4.01 0.41 11.47
CA VAL A 28 5.45 0.61 11.67
C VAL A 28 6.05 -0.55 12.46
N ASN A 29 5.39 -1.03 13.51
CA ASN A 29 5.84 -2.22 14.24
C ASN A 29 5.91 -3.46 13.34
N ALA A 30 4.97 -3.62 12.40
CA ALA A 30 5.05 -4.69 11.41
C ALA A 30 6.29 -4.54 10.51
N LEU A 31 6.64 -3.33 10.08
CA LEU A 31 7.85 -3.06 9.28
C LEU A 31 9.15 -3.18 10.06
N LEU A 32 9.16 -2.92 11.37
CA LEU A 32 10.33 -3.16 12.21
C LEU A 32 10.67 -4.65 12.31
N LEU A 33 9.65 -5.50 12.29
CA LEU A 33 9.81 -6.95 12.30
C LEU A 33 10.14 -7.50 10.91
N GLU A 34 9.55 -6.90 9.86
CA GLU A 34 9.72 -7.34 8.48
C GLU A 34 9.80 -6.10 7.55
N PRO A 35 11.01 -5.55 7.31
CA PRO A 35 11.18 -4.32 6.53
C PRO A 35 10.73 -4.43 5.06
N SER A 36 10.69 -5.65 4.53
CA SER A 36 10.22 -5.95 3.18
C SER A 36 8.71 -6.19 3.10
N TYR A 37 7.95 -6.02 4.18
CA TYR A 37 6.53 -6.38 4.22
C TYR A 37 5.66 -5.39 3.43
N VAL A 38 5.46 -5.69 2.14
CA VAL A 38 4.75 -4.87 1.16
C VAL A 38 3.36 -4.43 1.61
N PRO A 39 2.50 -5.30 2.18
CA PRO A 39 1.17 -4.89 2.63
C PRO A 39 1.18 -3.70 3.61
N CYS A 40 2.15 -3.64 4.52
CA CYS A 40 2.23 -2.52 5.47
C CYS A 40 2.78 -1.24 4.82
N LYS A 41 3.71 -1.34 3.87
CA LYS A 41 4.16 -0.18 3.08
C LYS A 41 3.00 0.47 2.33
N ILE A 42 2.14 -0.34 1.73
CA ILE A 42 0.93 0.12 1.03
C ILE A 42 -0.05 0.78 2.01
N LEU A 43 -0.35 0.12 3.13
CA LEU A 43 -1.29 0.65 4.14
C LEU A 43 -0.81 1.96 4.76
N ILE A 44 0.49 2.10 5.06
CA ILE A 44 1.05 3.36 5.57
C ILE A 44 0.97 4.43 4.48
N GLY A 45 1.38 4.14 3.24
CA GLY A 45 1.28 5.09 2.14
C GLY A 45 -0.14 5.61 1.92
N ALA A 46 -1.14 4.72 1.98
CA ALA A 46 -2.55 5.06 1.86
C ALA A 46 -3.09 5.92 3.03
N VAL A 47 -2.57 5.74 4.24
CA VAL A 47 -2.92 6.59 5.39
C VAL A 47 -2.26 7.96 5.26
N LEU A 48 -0.97 7.98 4.94
CA LEU A 48 -0.19 9.21 4.79
C LEU A 48 -0.75 10.12 3.70
N SER A 49 -1.21 9.57 2.57
CA SER A 49 -1.82 10.39 1.52
C SER A 49 -3.07 11.14 1.98
N LYS A 50 -3.84 10.56 2.91
CA LYS A 50 -5.03 11.17 3.52
C LYS A 50 -4.71 12.21 4.61
N MET A 51 -3.48 12.22 5.14
CA MET A 51 -3.06 13.17 6.18
C MET A 51 -2.67 14.54 5.62
N GLY A 52 -2.61 14.69 4.29
CA GLY A 52 -2.42 15.96 3.60
C GLY A 52 -1.10 16.07 2.83
N SER A 53 -0.95 17.17 2.10
CA SER A 53 0.10 17.38 1.10
C SER A 53 1.53 17.20 1.62
N LYS A 54 1.78 17.55 2.89
CA LYS A 54 3.09 17.40 3.54
C LYS A 54 3.58 15.95 3.63
N MET A 55 2.65 14.99 3.63
CA MET A 55 2.97 13.56 3.77
C MET A 55 3.08 12.83 2.43
N LEU A 56 2.69 13.48 1.32
CA LEU A 56 2.73 12.88 -0.02
C LEU A 56 4.13 12.42 -0.44
N PRO A 57 5.24 13.13 -0.15
CA PRO A 57 6.58 12.65 -0.49
C PRO A 57 6.91 11.32 0.21
N VAL A 58 6.57 11.19 1.50
CA VAL A 58 6.83 9.97 2.28
C VAL A 58 5.94 8.82 1.80
N ALA A 59 4.67 9.10 1.51
CA ALA A 59 3.75 8.13 0.93
C ALA A 59 4.28 7.58 -0.40
N ARG A 60 4.76 8.47 -1.28
CA ARG A 60 5.36 8.09 -2.57
C ARG A 60 6.55 7.17 -2.37
N THR A 61 7.50 7.53 -1.52
CA THR A 61 8.69 6.72 -1.26
C THR A 61 8.33 5.32 -0.78
N LEU A 62 7.39 5.20 0.17
CA LEU A 62 6.95 3.90 0.67
C LEU A 62 6.30 3.03 -0.41
N LEU A 63 5.50 3.63 -1.27
CA LEU A 63 4.81 2.93 -2.37
C LEU A 63 5.77 2.55 -3.49
N SER A 64 6.73 3.41 -3.83
CA SER A 64 7.81 3.07 -4.76
C SER A 64 8.69 1.93 -4.20
N ASP A 65 8.97 1.93 -2.90
CA ASP A 65 9.68 0.83 -2.24
C ASP A 65 8.88 -0.47 -2.21
N ALA A 66 7.56 -0.40 -2.10
CA ALA A 66 6.68 -1.56 -2.25
C ALA A 66 6.79 -2.15 -3.66
N LEU A 67 6.74 -1.30 -4.69
CA LEU A 67 6.87 -1.72 -6.09
C LEU A 67 8.26 -2.22 -6.46
N ARG A 68 9.31 -1.77 -5.77
CA ARG A 68 10.65 -2.34 -5.93
C ARG A 68 10.74 -3.79 -5.45
N ILE A 69 9.91 -4.17 -4.47
CA ILE A 69 9.87 -5.53 -3.91
C ILE A 69 8.87 -6.40 -4.69
N GLU A 70 7.68 -5.86 -4.96
CA GLU A 70 6.63 -6.52 -5.74
C GLU A 70 6.20 -5.61 -6.90
N PRO A 71 6.89 -5.66 -8.05
CA PRO A 71 6.62 -4.77 -9.20
C PRO A 71 5.22 -4.94 -9.80
N THR A 72 4.62 -6.10 -9.61
CA THR A 72 3.28 -6.46 -10.09
C THR A 72 2.19 -6.24 -9.05
N ASN A 73 2.49 -5.59 -7.92
CA ASN A 73 1.48 -5.34 -6.89
C ASN A 73 0.51 -4.23 -7.33
N ARG A 74 -0.68 -4.63 -7.80
CA ARG A 74 -1.75 -3.72 -8.23
C ARG A 74 -2.09 -2.65 -7.20
N MET A 75 -2.20 -3.02 -5.93
CA MET A 75 -2.58 -2.10 -4.86
C MET A 75 -1.51 -1.02 -4.63
N ALA A 76 -0.24 -1.36 -4.76
CA ALA A 76 0.84 -0.39 -4.68
C ALA A 76 0.77 0.62 -5.83
N TRP A 77 0.54 0.18 -7.07
CA TRP A 77 0.34 1.06 -8.23
C TRP A 77 -0.88 1.98 -8.05
N TYR A 78 -2.01 1.42 -7.61
CA TYR A 78 -3.22 2.19 -7.35
C TYR A 78 -3.01 3.30 -6.31
N HIS A 79 -2.39 2.96 -5.17
CA HIS A 79 -2.13 3.95 -4.13
C HIS A 79 -1.06 4.98 -4.56
N LEU A 80 -0.08 4.59 -5.38
CA LEU A 80 0.91 5.51 -5.95
C LEU A 80 0.22 6.52 -6.88
N ALA A 81 -0.70 6.06 -7.72
CA ALA A 81 -1.50 6.91 -8.58
C ALA A 81 -2.30 7.96 -7.80
N LEU A 82 -2.94 7.55 -6.69
CA LEU A 82 -3.65 8.48 -5.80
C LEU A 82 -2.70 9.55 -5.22
N VAL A 83 -1.50 9.15 -4.78
CA VAL A 83 -0.49 10.08 -4.27
C VAL A 83 -0.02 11.07 -5.35
N HIS A 84 0.20 10.61 -6.59
CA HIS A 84 0.55 11.51 -7.69
C HIS A 84 -0.58 12.47 -8.04
N ARG A 85 -1.83 12.00 -8.06
CA ARG A 85 -3.01 12.83 -8.31
C ARG A 85 -3.15 13.91 -7.24
N ASP A 86 -3.02 13.54 -5.96
CA ASP A 86 -3.17 14.45 -4.84
C ASP A 86 -1.97 15.45 -4.74
N ASP A 87 -0.82 15.11 -5.35
CA ASP A 87 0.34 16.01 -5.52
C ASP A 87 0.28 16.84 -6.83
N GLY A 88 -0.81 16.75 -7.60
CA GLY A 88 -1.00 17.48 -8.86
C GLY A 88 -0.23 16.92 -10.06
N ARG A 89 0.44 15.77 -9.93
CA ARG A 89 1.19 15.11 -11.01
C ARG A 89 0.29 14.20 -11.82
N ILE A 90 -0.56 14.81 -12.64
CA ILE A 90 -1.65 14.11 -13.33
C ILE A 90 -1.13 13.07 -14.34
N ALA A 91 -0.02 13.34 -15.05
CA ALA A 91 0.57 12.40 -15.99
C ALA A 91 1.08 11.13 -15.27
N ASP A 92 1.91 11.29 -14.24
CA ASP A 92 2.39 10.17 -13.42
C ASP A 92 1.23 9.34 -12.82
N ALA A 93 0.15 10.03 -12.41
CA ALA A 93 -1.04 9.36 -11.89
C ALA A 93 -1.73 8.50 -12.94
N ALA A 94 -1.87 9.01 -14.17
CA ALA A 94 -2.46 8.26 -15.28
C ALA A 94 -1.64 7.01 -15.61
N ASP A 95 -0.32 7.12 -15.69
CA ASP A 95 0.59 5.99 -15.94
C ASP A 95 0.45 4.93 -14.84
N CYS A 96 0.41 5.34 -13.57
CA CYS A 96 0.24 4.43 -12.44
C CYS A 96 -1.14 3.74 -12.43
N PHE A 97 -2.21 4.46 -12.79
CA PHE A 97 -3.55 3.86 -12.91
C PHE A 97 -3.61 2.87 -14.06
N GLN A 98 -2.98 3.19 -15.20
CA GLN A 98 -2.90 2.29 -16.34
C GLN A 98 -2.14 1.00 -15.96
N ALA A 99 -1.01 1.12 -15.26
CA ALA A 99 -0.28 -0.03 -14.74
C ALA A 99 -1.14 -0.89 -13.80
N ALA A 100 -1.89 -0.27 -12.87
CA ALA A 100 -2.81 -0.99 -11.99
C ALA A 100 -3.92 -1.72 -12.77
N SER A 101 -4.50 -1.10 -13.80
CA SER A 101 -5.55 -1.70 -14.64
C SER A 101 -5.03 -2.90 -15.42
N MET A 102 -3.84 -2.80 -16.01
CA MET A 102 -3.21 -3.90 -16.74
C MET A 102 -2.93 -5.11 -15.84
N LEU A 103 -2.59 -4.85 -14.57
CA LEU A 103 -2.34 -5.91 -13.60
C LEU A 103 -3.64 -6.58 -13.12
N GLU A 104 -4.75 -5.84 -13.03
CA GLU A 104 -6.08 -6.39 -12.71
C GLU A 104 -6.55 -7.37 -13.78
N GLU A 105 -6.32 -7.04 -15.05
CA GLU A 105 -6.65 -7.91 -16.19
C GLU A 105 -5.75 -9.16 -16.26
N SER A 106 -4.61 -9.14 -15.58
CA SER A 106 -3.65 -10.25 -15.51
C SER A 106 -3.80 -11.13 -14.28
N ASP A 107 -4.53 -10.68 -13.25
CA ASP A 107 -4.83 -11.50 -12.08
C ASP A 107 -5.79 -12.63 -12.51
N PRO A 108 -5.40 -13.91 -12.43
CA PRO A 108 -6.31 -14.99 -12.73
C PRO A 108 -7.51 -14.90 -11.76
N ILE A 109 -8.71 -14.85 -12.32
CA ILE A 109 -10.00 -14.73 -11.62
C ILE A 109 -10.18 -15.88 -10.61
N GLU A 110 -9.43 -16.97 -10.77
CA GLU A 110 -9.32 -18.06 -9.83
C GLU A 110 -7.86 -18.38 -9.52
N SER A 111 -7.50 -18.29 -8.24
CA SER A 111 -6.31 -18.96 -7.73
C SER A 111 -6.45 -20.45 -8.02
N PHE A 112 -5.64 -21.01 -8.93
CA PHE A 112 -5.53 -22.45 -9.17
C PHE A 112 -4.93 -23.23 -7.98
N SER A 113 -5.08 -22.72 -6.75
CA SER A 113 -4.82 -23.46 -5.51
C SER A 113 -5.99 -24.37 -5.10
N SER A 114 -7.04 -24.49 -5.93
CA SER A 114 -8.20 -25.36 -5.68
C SER A 114 -8.21 -26.63 -6.55
N ILE A 115 -7.14 -26.89 -7.32
CA ILE A 115 -6.98 -28.16 -8.06
C ILE A 115 -5.78 -28.92 -7.49
N ILE A 116 -5.95 -29.48 -6.30
CA ILE A 116 -5.29 -30.71 -5.87
C ILE A 116 -6.30 -31.55 -5.09
#